data_AF-A0A6C2C9B5-F1
#
_entry.id   AF-A0A6C2C9B5-F1
#
_cell.length_a   1.000
_cell.length_b   1.000
_cell.length_c   1.000
_cell.angle_alpha   90.00
_cell.angle_beta   90.00
_cell.angle_gamma   90.00
#
_symmetry.space_group_name_H-M   'P 1'
#
loop_
_entity.id
_entity.type
_entity.pdbx_description
1 polymer ?
#
loop_
_entity_poly.entity_id
_entity_poly.type
_entity_poly.pdbx_seq_one_letter_code
_entity_poly.pdbx_strand_id
1 'polypeptide(L)'
;MRKFFLILLSWALTSLFFIQSSQASITQETDGNGVTWYVITAGNDFNTLLTSSATSPMNIRASRDLTLPTSPVTIPNGLTLTIDMNNFALYSCYGYDSIFHVGTNQTIRLANMQMTATGNNNELVNNPNVPKPDGTMNGSVRYNYYYGLFYSADQNYSAGSKLTYQNVQMNLGSITTWGGSGGQPFYTRGLPVNFSGNNYFNFPAGRQEFMEGQGFSVLDGTTQITGSGNSSYVPITNGTAGSVGGISVNAGAQLTVNLPNQTGTFFYSNGHNFSLINQGNLQMNLASITNFMSGTTDTPIAYTFGPTSSTNINTNNLFNYATTSPVNTLFDNHAQFTYTSLTNAFWYNNPDSNDSFTIKNADRVRFNTQNAGTPVGQSAVFRNSSTGGNTSMPITISTTSPLGYDITGYALNGNPLIGRTTNSTNAAFGVVGSFYPSLGNLASGLTTGPDGQYPTSTGVQVYQSAPALEFTRNVGMLTFASTPLDTALTFNYQTNMISPGGSLLPRNGTNNAMDFVITDSRAEMPNFSVQASIVSDNLPTGMALHWLDSGNNNTLSATPFNIFTQDSPLELLAPFTYRKSYQADQGVQLQLDSPAVQKGTYNATIQWNLVDGPN
;
A
#
# COMPACT_ATOMS: atom_id res chain seq x y z
N MET A 1 -35.54 -69.41 -26.11
CA MET A 1 -35.90 -68.18 -25.36
C MET A 1 -35.34 -68.14 -23.92
N ARG A 2 -35.42 -69.21 -23.11
CA ARG A 2 -34.91 -69.20 -21.71
C ARG A 2 -33.42 -68.87 -21.54
N LYS A 3 -32.53 -69.28 -22.46
CA LYS A 3 -31.09 -69.00 -22.37
C LYS A 3 -30.72 -67.53 -22.63
N PHE A 4 -31.47 -66.84 -23.49
CA PHE A 4 -31.27 -65.40 -23.76
C PHE A 4 -31.72 -64.52 -22.59
N PHE A 5 -32.79 -64.92 -21.89
CA PHE A 5 -33.29 -64.20 -20.72
C PHE A 5 -32.31 -64.24 -19.54
N LEU A 6 -31.63 -65.38 -19.34
CA LEU A 6 -30.60 -65.53 -18.31
C LEU A 6 -29.36 -64.67 -18.60
N ILE A 7 -28.92 -64.56 -19.86
CA ILE A 7 -27.76 -63.74 -20.23
C ILE A 7 -28.05 -62.24 -20.04
N LEU A 8 -29.25 -61.78 -20.43
CA LEU A 8 -29.69 -60.40 -20.21
C LEU A 8 -29.87 -60.08 -18.72
N LEU A 9 -30.36 -61.02 -17.92
CA LEU A 9 -30.45 -60.85 -16.47
C LEU A 9 -29.06 -60.85 -15.81
N SER A 10 -28.12 -61.65 -16.30
CA SER A 10 -26.72 -61.63 -15.84
C SER A 10 -26.01 -60.33 -16.20
N TRP A 11 -26.24 -59.76 -17.38
CA TRP A 11 -25.74 -58.45 -17.80
C TRP A 11 -26.38 -57.32 -16.98
N ALA A 12 -27.69 -57.37 -16.73
CA ALA A 12 -28.37 -56.40 -15.90
C ALA A 12 -27.92 -56.46 -14.43
N LEU A 13 -27.73 -57.67 -13.85
CA LEU A 13 -27.20 -57.81 -12.49
C LEU A 13 -25.73 -57.38 -12.39
N THR A 14 -24.86 -57.73 -13.36
CA THR A 14 -23.48 -57.23 -13.36
C THR A 14 -23.44 -55.71 -13.52
N SER A 15 -24.28 -55.12 -14.36
CA SER A 15 -24.43 -53.66 -14.48
C SER A 15 -24.95 -53.00 -13.19
N LEU A 16 -25.87 -53.66 -12.46
CA LEU A 16 -26.39 -53.18 -11.17
C LEU A 16 -25.35 -53.27 -10.04
N PHE A 17 -24.39 -54.20 -10.11
CA PHE A 17 -23.26 -54.28 -9.18
C PHE A 17 -22.07 -53.35 -9.55
N PHE A 18 -22.08 -52.76 -10.74
CA PHE A 18 -21.17 -51.69 -11.16
C PHE A 18 -21.80 -50.29 -11.05
N ILE A 19 -22.68 -50.07 -10.06
CA ILE A 19 -22.72 -48.73 -9.46
C ILE A 19 -21.35 -48.57 -8.81
N GLN A 20 -20.40 -47.96 -9.52
CA GLN A 20 -19.08 -47.63 -9.00
C GLN A 20 -19.25 -46.70 -7.80
N SER A 21 -19.42 -47.26 -6.61
CA SER A 21 -18.99 -46.60 -5.39
C SER A 21 -17.48 -46.51 -5.53
N SER A 22 -16.94 -45.34 -5.86
CA SER A 22 -15.49 -45.11 -5.72
C SER A 22 -15.17 -45.26 -4.24
N GLN A 23 -14.71 -46.45 -3.87
CA GLN A 23 -14.17 -46.73 -2.56
C GLN A 23 -12.97 -45.81 -2.35
N ALA A 24 -12.89 -45.20 -1.17
CA ALA A 24 -11.71 -44.48 -0.68
C ALA A 24 -10.42 -45.24 -1.06
N SER A 25 -9.60 -44.65 -1.93
CA SER A 25 -8.31 -45.21 -2.36
C SER A 25 -7.21 -44.19 -2.14
N ILE A 26 -6.23 -44.56 -1.32
CA ILE A 26 -5.00 -43.81 -1.10
C ILE A 26 -3.92 -44.47 -1.96
N THR A 27 -3.31 -43.70 -2.85
CA THR A 27 -2.13 -44.13 -3.61
C THR A 27 -0.94 -43.24 -3.28
N GLN A 28 0.26 -43.66 -3.68
CA GLN A 28 1.47 -42.86 -3.52
C GLN A 28 2.07 -42.57 -4.89
N GLU A 29 2.48 -41.33 -5.09
CA GLU A 29 3.28 -40.91 -6.24
C GLU A 29 4.48 -40.10 -5.75
N THR A 30 5.61 -40.19 -6.46
CA THR A 30 6.76 -39.33 -6.20
C THR A 30 6.94 -38.40 -7.39
N ASP A 31 6.98 -37.10 -7.13
CA ASP A 31 7.14 -36.11 -8.21
C ASP A 31 8.59 -36.03 -8.71
N GLY A 32 8.81 -35.22 -9.76
CA GLY A 32 10.13 -35.03 -10.37
C GLY A 32 11.17 -34.39 -9.43
N ASN A 33 10.76 -33.89 -8.26
CA ASN A 33 11.63 -33.32 -7.24
C ASN A 33 11.86 -34.29 -6.07
N GLY A 34 11.39 -35.54 -6.18
CA GLY A 34 11.55 -36.56 -5.13
C GLY A 34 10.59 -36.41 -3.95
N VAL A 35 9.55 -35.57 -4.06
CA VAL A 35 8.52 -35.46 -3.01
C VAL A 35 7.48 -36.55 -3.20
N THR A 36 7.30 -37.38 -2.16
CA THR A 36 6.23 -38.37 -2.13
C THR A 36 4.92 -37.76 -1.67
N TRP A 37 3.88 -37.95 -2.47
CA TRP A 37 2.52 -37.47 -2.29
C TRP A 37 1.59 -38.66 -2.03
N TYR A 38 0.79 -38.56 -0.97
CA TYR A 38 -0.38 -39.42 -0.77
C TYR A 38 -1.53 -38.86 -1.58
N VAL A 39 -1.88 -39.52 -2.68
CA VAL A 39 -2.98 -39.09 -3.56
C VAL A 39 -4.28 -39.68 -3.03
N ILE A 40 -5.24 -38.80 -2.72
CA ILE A 40 -6.53 -39.15 -2.10
C ILE A 40 -7.70 -38.90 -3.04
N THR A 41 -8.78 -39.63 -2.81
CA THR A 41 -10.00 -39.63 -3.64
C THR A 41 -11.27 -39.34 -2.84
N ALA A 42 -11.21 -39.45 -1.52
CA ALA A 42 -12.33 -39.23 -0.62
C ALA A 42 -11.89 -38.45 0.64
N GLY A 43 -12.80 -37.71 1.27
CA GLY A 43 -12.46 -36.92 2.46
C GLY A 43 -12.07 -37.78 3.68
N ASN A 44 -12.62 -38.99 3.80
CA ASN A 44 -12.26 -39.92 4.86
C ASN A 44 -10.78 -40.34 4.81
N ASP A 45 -10.13 -40.24 3.64
CA ASP A 45 -8.71 -40.51 3.48
C ASP A 45 -7.86 -39.58 4.38
N PHE A 46 -8.32 -38.36 4.66
CA PHE A 46 -7.64 -37.46 5.61
C PHE A 46 -7.55 -38.07 7.00
N ASN A 47 -8.66 -38.60 7.53
CA ASN A 47 -8.68 -39.23 8.86
C ASN A 47 -7.82 -40.49 8.88
N THR A 48 -7.88 -41.32 7.84
CA THR A 48 -7.02 -42.50 7.72
C THR A 48 -5.54 -42.09 7.76
N LEU A 49 -5.11 -41.19 6.87
CA LEU A 49 -3.71 -40.77 6.79
C LEU A 49 -3.21 -40.14 8.09
N LEU A 50 -3.97 -39.21 8.67
CA LEU A 50 -3.55 -38.45 9.85
C LEU A 50 -3.58 -39.25 11.15
N THR A 51 -4.33 -40.36 11.20
CA THR A 51 -4.38 -41.23 12.40
C THR A 51 -3.47 -42.45 12.30
N SER A 52 -3.36 -43.09 11.12
CA SER A 52 -2.62 -44.35 10.97
C SER A 52 -1.22 -44.20 10.39
N SER A 53 -0.89 -43.07 9.76
CA SER A 53 0.28 -42.97 8.89
C SER A 53 0.97 -41.60 8.89
N ALA A 54 0.65 -40.73 9.85
CA ALA A 54 1.23 -39.40 9.95
C ALA A 54 2.73 -39.42 10.24
N THR A 55 3.54 -39.00 9.27
CA THR A 55 4.98 -38.76 9.40
C THR A 55 5.30 -37.34 8.93
N SER A 56 6.29 -36.69 9.54
CA SER A 56 6.67 -35.32 9.20
C SER A 56 7.91 -35.33 8.29
N PRO A 57 7.89 -34.69 7.09
CA PRO A 57 6.74 -34.02 6.47
C PRO A 57 5.74 -35.01 5.84
N MET A 58 4.46 -34.64 5.83
CA MET A 58 3.40 -35.34 5.10
C MET A 58 2.89 -34.45 3.96
N ASN A 59 2.79 -35.02 2.76
CA ASN A 59 2.24 -34.34 1.59
C ASN A 59 1.04 -35.12 1.06
N ILE A 60 -0.12 -34.49 1.01
CA ILE A 60 -1.38 -35.05 0.54
C ILE A 60 -1.78 -34.30 -0.72
N ARG A 61 -2.17 -35.02 -1.78
CA ARG A 61 -2.67 -34.44 -3.03
C ARG A 61 -4.08 -34.92 -3.34
N ALA A 62 -4.96 -34.00 -3.70
CA ALA A 62 -6.29 -34.34 -4.17
C ALA A 62 -6.27 -34.74 -5.66
N SER A 63 -7.05 -35.77 -6.01
CA SER A 63 -7.25 -36.20 -7.41
C SER A 63 -8.59 -35.77 -8.00
N ARG A 64 -9.43 -35.11 -7.19
CA ARG A 64 -10.77 -34.61 -7.50
C ARG A 64 -11.25 -33.66 -6.40
N ASP A 65 -12.42 -33.06 -6.59
CA ASP A 65 -13.14 -32.37 -5.52
C ASP A 65 -13.36 -33.30 -4.33
N LEU A 66 -13.16 -32.78 -3.12
CA LEU A 66 -13.28 -33.55 -1.87
C LEU A 66 -14.32 -32.91 -0.95
N THR A 67 -14.94 -33.73 -0.11
CA THR A 67 -15.80 -33.27 0.99
C THR A 67 -15.24 -33.76 2.31
N LEU A 68 -14.96 -32.85 3.25
CA LEU A 68 -14.45 -33.18 4.58
C LEU A 68 -15.36 -34.18 5.31
N PRO A 69 -14.80 -35.08 6.13
CA PRO A 69 -15.56 -35.99 6.99
C PRO A 69 -16.59 -35.29 7.86
N THR A 70 -17.61 -36.04 8.29
CA THR A 70 -18.64 -35.54 9.22
C THR A 70 -18.10 -35.22 10.60
N SER A 71 -16.99 -35.84 10.99
CA SER A 71 -16.24 -35.51 12.20
C SER A 71 -15.06 -34.57 11.88
N PRO A 72 -14.61 -33.76 12.85
CA PRO A 72 -13.40 -32.96 12.68
C PRO A 72 -12.20 -33.84 12.32
N VAL A 73 -11.30 -33.29 11.50
CA VAL A 73 -10.03 -33.91 11.15
C VAL A 73 -8.95 -33.35 12.08
N THR A 74 -8.45 -34.18 13.00
CA THR A 74 -7.39 -33.76 13.93
C THR A 74 -6.02 -33.92 13.29
N ILE A 75 -5.28 -32.82 13.19
CA ILE A 75 -3.87 -32.84 12.73
C ILE A 75 -2.99 -33.22 13.94
N PRO A 76 -2.06 -34.17 13.83
CA PRO A 76 -1.12 -34.52 14.89
C PRO A 76 -0.17 -33.37 15.26
N ASN A 77 0.15 -33.21 16.55
CA ASN A 77 1.10 -32.18 17.02
C ASN A 77 2.48 -32.38 16.39
N GLY A 78 3.17 -31.27 16.08
CA GLY A 78 4.51 -31.31 15.46
C GLY A 78 4.55 -31.66 13.97
N LEU A 79 3.40 -31.94 13.34
CA LEU A 79 3.34 -32.33 11.94
C LEU A 79 3.60 -31.14 11.00
N THR A 80 4.48 -31.33 10.02
CA THR A 80 4.53 -30.49 8.82
C THR A 80 3.67 -31.13 7.73
N LEU A 81 2.56 -30.48 7.38
CA LEU A 81 1.54 -30.99 6.46
C LEU A 81 1.38 -30.06 5.26
N THR A 82 1.56 -30.59 4.05
CA THR A 82 1.10 -29.94 2.81
C THR A 82 -0.14 -30.66 2.30
N ILE A 83 -1.21 -29.92 2.06
CA ILE A 83 -2.41 -30.36 1.32
C ILE A 83 -2.41 -29.62 -0.01
N ASP A 84 -2.12 -30.31 -1.11
CA ASP A 84 -2.22 -29.79 -2.46
C ASP A 84 -3.55 -30.23 -3.08
N MET A 85 -4.48 -29.29 -3.21
CA MET A 85 -5.78 -29.58 -3.79
C MET A 85 -5.72 -29.72 -5.31
N ASN A 86 -4.58 -29.48 -5.97
CA ASN A 86 -4.39 -29.69 -7.41
C ASN A 86 -5.49 -29.04 -8.28
N ASN A 87 -5.89 -27.83 -7.91
CA ASN A 87 -6.98 -27.02 -8.46
C ASN A 87 -8.41 -27.58 -8.27
N PHE A 88 -8.60 -28.55 -7.38
CA PHE A 88 -9.91 -29.02 -6.95
C PHE A 88 -10.46 -28.22 -5.75
N ALA A 89 -11.75 -28.36 -5.48
CA ALA A 89 -12.43 -27.76 -4.35
C ALA A 89 -12.43 -28.69 -3.12
N LEU A 90 -12.49 -28.09 -1.92
CA LEU A 90 -12.66 -28.81 -0.65
C LEU A 90 -13.91 -28.32 0.08
N TYR A 91 -14.98 -29.11 0.03
CA TYR A 91 -16.26 -28.80 0.65
C TYR A 91 -16.34 -29.33 2.09
N SER A 92 -17.27 -28.78 2.88
CA SER A 92 -17.65 -29.33 4.18
C SER A 92 -18.90 -30.20 4.03
N CYS A 93 -19.03 -31.26 4.82
CA CYS A 93 -20.28 -32.01 4.87
C CYS A 93 -21.39 -31.17 5.55
N TYR A 94 -22.64 -31.59 5.40
CA TYR A 94 -23.76 -31.02 6.14
C TYR A 94 -23.69 -31.43 7.62
N GLY A 95 -23.24 -30.52 8.50
CA GLY A 95 -23.07 -30.75 9.94
C GLY A 95 -22.26 -29.63 10.60
N TYR A 96 -22.21 -29.59 11.93
CA TYR A 96 -21.60 -28.49 12.69
C TYR A 96 -20.08 -28.65 12.94
N ASP A 97 -19.45 -29.75 12.51
CA ASP A 97 -18.10 -30.11 12.97
C ASP A 97 -17.09 -30.47 11.84
N SER A 98 -17.40 -30.22 10.56
CA SER A 98 -16.50 -30.57 9.45
C SER A 98 -15.40 -29.52 9.21
N ILE A 99 -14.29 -29.67 9.93
CA ILE A 99 -13.14 -28.73 9.97
C ILE A 99 -11.82 -29.48 10.25
N PHE A 100 -10.68 -28.86 9.93
CA PHE A 100 -9.37 -29.29 10.41
C PHE A 100 -9.07 -28.66 11.78
N HIS A 101 -8.84 -29.50 12.79
CA HIS A 101 -8.39 -29.06 14.10
C HIS A 101 -6.87 -28.91 14.12
N VAL A 102 -6.42 -27.70 14.43
CA VAL A 102 -5.00 -27.34 14.52
C VAL A 102 -4.54 -27.39 15.98
N GLY A 103 -3.55 -28.23 16.25
CA GLY A 103 -2.88 -28.41 17.53
C GLY A 103 -1.57 -27.62 17.61
N THR A 104 -0.62 -28.06 18.44
CA THR A 104 0.63 -27.34 18.73
C THR A 104 1.78 -27.71 17.79
N ASN A 105 2.67 -26.74 17.53
CA ASN A 105 3.89 -26.89 16.72
C ASN A 105 3.66 -27.46 15.31
N GLN A 106 2.53 -27.17 14.68
CA GLN A 106 2.18 -27.65 13.33
C GLN A 106 2.58 -26.63 12.26
N THR A 107 3.12 -27.10 11.15
CA THR A 107 3.31 -26.27 9.96
C THR A 107 2.39 -26.77 8.87
N ILE A 108 1.33 -26.03 8.58
CA ILE A 108 0.29 -26.45 7.64
C ILE A 108 0.32 -25.55 6.41
N ARG A 109 0.27 -26.16 5.23
CA ARG A 109 0.12 -25.47 3.95
C ARG A 109 -1.04 -26.06 3.17
N LEU A 110 -2.06 -25.26 2.88
CA LEU A 110 -3.09 -25.56 1.89
C LEU A 110 -2.72 -24.90 0.56
N ALA A 111 -2.54 -25.69 -0.49
CA ALA A 111 -2.06 -25.23 -1.78
C ALA A 111 -3.06 -25.54 -2.91
N ASN A 112 -3.09 -24.66 -3.92
CA ASN A 112 -3.75 -24.84 -5.21
C ASN A 112 -5.22 -25.29 -5.09
N MET A 113 -6.02 -24.59 -4.29
CA MET A 113 -7.45 -24.88 -4.16
C MET A 113 -8.26 -23.87 -4.96
N GLN A 114 -9.26 -24.34 -5.69
CA GLN A 114 -10.22 -23.46 -6.37
C GLN A 114 -11.64 -23.85 -5.99
N MET A 115 -12.40 -22.88 -5.49
CA MET A 115 -13.79 -23.06 -5.12
C MET A 115 -14.56 -21.84 -5.61
N THR A 116 -15.60 -22.07 -6.41
CA THR A 116 -16.49 -21.01 -6.90
C THR A 116 -17.93 -21.40 -6.62
N ALA A 117 -18.67 -20.50 -5.96
CA ALA A 117 -20.09 -20.70 -5.76
C ALA A 117 -20.87 -20.47 -7.05
N THR A 118 -21.77 -21.40 -7.39
CA THR A 118 -22.58 -21.35 -8.62
C THR A 118 -24.04 -20.95 -8.37
N GLY A 119 -24.42 -20.71 -7.11
CA GLY A 119 -25.77 -20.35 -6.71
C GLY A 119 -25.80 -19.43 -5.49
N ASN A 120 -27.00 -19.13 -5.01
CA ASN A 120 -27.23 -18.17 -3.93
C ASN A 120 -27.22 -18.76 -2.52
N ASN A 121 -27.10 -20.08 -2.37
CA ASN A 121 -27.09 -20.77 -1.09
C ASN A 121 -25.70 -21.32 -0.77
N ASN A 122 -25.32 -21.33 0.51
CA ASN A 122 -24.13 -22.03 1.03
C ASN A 122 -24.32 -23.56 1.08
N GLU A 123 -24.97 -24.13 0.07
CA GLU A 123 -25.22 -25.56 -0.04
C GLU A 123 -25.30 -25.96 -1.51
N LEU A 124 -24.61 -27.06 -1.84
CA LEU A 124 -24.76 -27.80 -3.08
C LEU A 124 -25.59 -29.05 -2.79
N VAL A 125 -26.81 -29.08 -3.31
CA VAL A 125 -27.75 -30.20 -3.11
C VAL A 125 -27.66 -31.17 -4.29
N ASN A 126 -27.41 -32.45 -4.00
CA ASN A 126 -27.42 -33.54 -4.98
C ASN A 126 -26.55 -33.26 -6.22
N ASN A 127 -25.34 -32.72 -6.02
CA ASN A 127 -24.42 -32.46 -7.12
C ASN A 127 -23.66 -33.75 -7.49
N PRO A 128 -23.85 -34.30 -8.70
CA PRO A 128 -23.25 -35.57 -9.11
C PRO A 128 -21.74 -35.48 -9.35
N ASN A 129 -21.13 -34.29 -9.28
CA ASN A 129 -19.70 -34.07 -9.48
C ASN A 129 -18.94 -33.88 -8.16
N VAL A 130 -19.63 -33.80 -7.02
CA VAL A 130 -18.99 -33.63 -5.70
C VAL A 130 -19.22 -34.87 -4.85
N PRO A 131 -18.16 -35.65 -4.53
CA PRO A 131 -18.29 -36.85 -3.72
C PRO A 131 -18.57 -36.50 -2.25
N LYS A 132 -19.33 -37.36 -1.58
CA LYS A 132 -19.41 -37.43 -0.12
C LYS A 132 -18.06 -37.81 0.49
N PRO A 133 -17.92 -37.71 1.83
CA PRO A 133 -16.66 -38.05 2.49
C PRO A 133 -16.17 -39.48 2.27
N ASP A 134 -17.08 -40.41 1.96
CA ASP A 134 -16.78 -41.81 1.64
C ASP A 134 -16.49 -42.06 0.15
N GLY A 135 -16.58 -41.02 -0.70
CA GLY A 135 -16.40 -41.12 -2.14
C GLY A 135 -17.69 -41.32 -2.94
N THR A 136 -18.87 -41.36 -2.31
CA THR A 136 -20.16 -41.59 -3.02
C THR A 136 -20.77 -40.29 -3.59
N MET A 137 -21.33 -40.31 -4.81
CA MET A 137 -21.71 -39.09 -5.55
C MET A 137 -23.11 -38.52 -5.25
N ASN A 138 -23.76 -38.88 -4.14
CA ASN A 138 -25.15 -38.47 -3.87
C ASN A 138 -25.33 -37.87 -2.47
N GLY A 139 -25.48 -36.54 -2.38
CA GLY A 139 -25.96 -35.83 -1.19
C GLY A 139 -25.70 -34.33 -1.20
N SER A 140 -25.95 -33.69 -0.06
CA SER A 140 -25.71 -32.26 0.16
C SER A 140 -24.36 -31.97 0.79
N VAL A 141 -23.70 -30.90 0.34
CA VAL A 141 -22.44 -30.39 0.90
C VAL A 141 -22.48 -28.87 1.00
N ARG A 142 -21.56 -28.26 1.76
CA ARG A 142 -21.45 -26.80 1.93
C ARG A 142 -20.12 -26.27 1.40
N TYR A 143 -20.14 -25.04 0.88
CA TYR A 143 -18.92 -24.35 0.44
C TYR A 143 -18.04 -23.97 1.63
N ASN A 144 -18.66 -23.47 2.70
CA ASN A 144 -17.95 -23.10 3.91
C ASN A 144 -18.81 -23.36 5.15
N TYR A 145 -18.15 -23.40 6.30
CA TYR A 145 -18.76 -23.58 7.61
C TYR A 145 -18.48 -22.37 8.53
N TYR A 146 -19.16 -22.34 9.68
CA TYR A 146 -19.07 -21.27 10.69
C TYR A 146 -17.64 -21.06 11.20
N TYR A 147 -16.86 -22.13 11.38
CA TYR A 147 -15.49 -22.06 11.90
C TYR A 147 -14.42 -22.04 10.78
N GLY A 148 -14.79 -21.77 9.52
CA GLY A 148 -13.88 -21.88 8.39
C GLY A 148 -13.39 -23.32 8.14
N LEU A 149 -12.38 -23.48 7.28
CA LEU A 149 -11.78 -24.80 6.98
C LEU A 149 -10.84 -25.29 8.08
N PHE A 150 -10.10 -24.36 8.69
CA PHE A 150 -9.15 -24.63 9.77
C PHE A 150 -9.61 -23.93 11.03
N TYR A 151 -9.59 -24.68 12.12
CA TYR A 151 -10.07 -24.25 13.42
C TYR A 151 -9.00 -24.44 14.49
N SER A 152 -8.84 -23.41 15.32
CA SER A 152 -8.15 -23.48 16.59
C SER A 152 -9.02 -22.89 17.70
N ALA A 153 -9.31 -23.70 18.72
CA ALA A 153 -10.27 -23.37 19.77
C ALA A 153 -9.75 -22.34 20.79
N ASP A 154 -8.44 -22.34 21.05
CA ASP A 154 -7.78 -21.49 22.06
C ASP A 154 -6.25 -21.45 21.84
N GLN A 155 -5.63 -20.35 22.26
CA GLN A 155 -4.23 -19.98 22.04
C GLN A 155 -3.20 -20.92 22.69
N ASN A 156 -3.56 -21.62 23.76
CA ASN A 156 -2.70 -22.65 24.37
C ASN A 156 -2.65 -23.93 23.53
N TYR A 157 -3.61 -24.12 22.62
CA TYR A 157 -3.72 -25.33 21.81
C TYR A 157 -3.00 -25.23 20.48
N SER A 158 -2.66 -24.03 19.99
CA SER A 158 -1.97 -23.82 18.70
C SER A 158 -0.60 -23.15 18.81
N ALA A 159 -0.01 -23.09 20.00
CA ALA A 159 1.30 -22.49 20.20
C ALA A 159 2.36 -23.10 19.26
N GLY A 160 3.14 -22.24 18.61
CA GLY A 160 4.17 -22.62 17.63
C GLY A 160 3.63 -23.11 16.28
N SER A 161 2.32 -23.17 16.08
CA SER A 161 1.71 -23.56 14.81
C SER A 161 1.60 -22.40 13.83
N LYS A 162 1.57 -22.71 12.53
CA LYS A 162 1.35 -21.73 11.45
C LYS A 162 0.56 -22.35 10.30
N LEU A 163 -0.29 -21.54 9.68
CA LEU A 163 -1.09 -21.92 8.51
C LEU A 163 -0.69 -21.05 7.31
N THR A 164 -0.46 -21.67 6.15
CA THR A 164 -0.19 -20.97 4.90
C THR A 164 -1.20 -21.37 3.83
N TYR A 165 -1.88 -20.39 3.25
CA TYR A 165 -2.67 -20.55 2.02
C TYR A 165 -1.79 -20.18 0.83
N GLN A 166 -1.63 -21.10 -0.12
CA GLN A 166 -0.83 -20.89 -1.32
C GLN A 166 -1.68 -21.10 -2.58
N ASN A 167 -1.83 -20.07 -3.42
CA ASN A 167 -2.66 -20.14 -4.63
C ASN A 167 -4.10 -20.61 -4.37
N VAL A 168 -4.72 -20.10 -3.31
CA VAL A 168 -6.08 -20.50 -2.91
C VAL A 168 -7.11 -19.48 -3.36
N GLN A 169 -8.12 -19.97 -4.09
CA GLN A 169 -9.25 -19.16 -4.55
C GLN A 169 -10.56 -19.70 -3.96
N MET A 170 -11.26 -18.86 -3.21
CA MET A 170 -12.61 -19.07 -2.71
C MET A 170 -13.48 -17.92 -3.20
N ASN A 171 -14.05 -18.07 -4.39
CA ASN A 171 -14.98 -17.11 -4.96
C ASN A 171 -16.43 -17.46 -4.59
N LEU A 172 -16.86 -17.05 -3.41
CA LEU A 172 -18.22 -17.32 -2.90
C LEU A 172 -19.16 -16.12 -3.08
N GLY A 173 -18.80 -15.19 -3.98
CA GLY A 173 -19.49 -13.93 -4.32
C GLY A 173 -20.96 -14.04 -4.71
N SER A 174 -21.43 -15.21 -5.13
CA SER A 174 -22.82 -15.44 -5.52
C SER A 174 -23.73 -15.84 -4.35
N ILE A 175 -23.17 -16.24 -3.21
CA ILE A 175 -23.94 -16.70 -2.05
C ILE A 175 -24.58 -15.50 -1.34
N THR A 176 -25.91 -15.50 -1.22
CA THR A 176 -26.65 -14.50 -0.44
C THR A 176 -27.33 -15.10 0.80
N THR A 177 -27.43 -16.43 0.85
CA THR A 177 -28.10 -17.17 1.91
C THR A 177 -27.12 -18.18 2.53
N TRP A 178 -26.57 -17.83 3.70
CA TRP A 178 -25.55 -18.66 4.35
C TRP A 178 -26.11 -19.80 5.24
N GLY A 179 -27.43 -19.88 5.42
CA GLY A 179 -28.06 -20.80 6.39
C GLY A 179 -27.91 -20.32 7.85
N GLY A 180 -28.43 -21.10 8.81
CA GLY A 180 -28.47 -20.75 10.24
C GLY A 180 -27.11 -20.62 10.94
N SER A 181 -26.04 -21.08 10.31
CA SER A 181 -24.65 -21.03 10.79
C SER A 181 -23.77 -20.46 9.67
N GLY A 182 -23.68 -19.13 9.61
CA GLY A 182 -23.05 -18.34 8.54
C GLY A 182 -21.62 -18.76 8.16
N GLY A 183 -21.08 -18.30 7.02
CA GLY A 183 -19.75 -18.71 6.56
C GLY A 183 -18.66 -17.68 6.84
N GLN A 184 -17.82 -17.97 7.82
CA GLN A 184 -16.60 -17.21 8.11
C GLN A 184 -15.39 -17.91 7.49
N PRO A 185 -14.54 -17.20 6.71
CA PRO A 185 -13.37 -17.79 6.08
C PRO A 185 -12.35 -18.35 7.09
N PHE A 186 -12.07 -17.60 8.16
CA PHE A 186 -10.98 -17.89 9.08
C PHE A 186 -11.41 -17.83 10.53
N TYR A 187 -11.36 -18.96 11.24
CA TYR A 187 -11.46 -19.02 12.70
C TYR A 187 -10.17 -19.65 13.26
N THR A 188 -9.15 -18.83 13.44
CA THR A 188 -7.76 -19.23 13.71
C THR A 188 -7.22 -18.52 14.94
N ARG A 189 -7.94 -18.60 16.06
CA ARG A 189 -7.53 -18.03 17.36
C ARG A 189 -6.19 -18.62 17.80
N GLY A 190 -5.19 -17.78 18.03
CA GLY A 190 -3.85 -18.25 18.39
C GLY A 190 -2.98 -18.80 17.24
N LEU A 191 -3.45 -18.74 15.99
CA LEU A 191 -2.77 -19.33 14.83
C LEU A 191 -2.46 -18.25 13.78
N PRO A 192 -1.18 -17.91 13.56
CA PRO A 192 -0.76 -17.03 12.47
C PRO A 192 -1.12 -17.60 11.10
N VAL A 193 -1.75 -16.76 10.27
CA VAL A 193 -2.12 -17.10 8.89
C VAL A 193 -1.20 -16.39 7.90
N ASN A 194 -0.69 -17.13 6.92
CA ASN A 194 0.15 -16.61 5.85
C ASN A 194 -0.51 -16.82 4.49
N PHE A 195 -0.28 -15.88 3.57
CA PHE A 195 -0.65 -15.98 2.17
C PHE A 195 0.61 -15.97 1.30
N SER A 196 0.68 -16.89 0.33
CA SER A 196 1.75 -16.97 -0.68
C SER A 196 1.14 -17.25 -2.05
N GLY A 197 1.77 -16.77 -3.12
CA GLY A 197 1.24 -16.86 -4.48
C GLY A 197 -0.03 -16.02 -4.67
N ASN A 198 -0.99 -16.54 -5.46
CA ASN A 198 -2.19 -15.80 -5.84
C ASN A 198 -3.43 -16.28 -5.08
N ASN A 199 -3.82 -15.53 -4.05
CA ASN A 199 -4.96 -15.86 -3.21
C ASN A 199 -6.14 -14.91 -3.44
N TYR A 200 -7.35 -15.46 -3.48
CA TYR A 200 -8.59 -14.70 -3.68
C TYR A 200 -9.68 -15.22 -2.76
N PHE A 201 -10.17 -14.38 -1.86
CA PHE A 201 -11.28 -14.69 -0.96
C PHE A 201 -12.42 -13.71 -1.19
N ASN A 202 -13.57 -14.21 -1.62
CA ASN A 202 -14.77 -13.41 -1.85
C ASN A 202 -15.93 -13.98 -1.03
N PHE A 203 -16.29 -13.29 0.05
CA PHE A 203 -17.30 -13.71 1.01
C PHE A 203 -18.34 -12.59 1.18
N PRO A 204 -19.35 -12.52 0.30
CA PRO A 204 -20.41 -11.53 0.38
C PRO A 204 -21.34 -11.85 1.55
N ALA A 205 -21.70 -10.84 2.35
CA ALA A 205 -22.87 -10.85 3.23
C ALA A 205 -23.06 -12.09 4.11
N GLY A 206 -22.08 -12.39 4.97
CA GLY A 206 -22.27 -13.27 6.12
C GLY A 206 -22.88 -12.54 7.32
N ARG A 207 -23.51 -13.29 8.23
CA ARG A 207 -23.72 -12.85 9.63
C ARG A 207 -22.41 -12.86 10.45
N GLN A 208 -21.29 -13.27 9.84
CA GLN A 208 -20.07 -13.75 10.52
C GLN A 208 -18.80 -13.05 10.02
N GLU A 209 -17.75 -13.16 10.85
CA GLU A 209 -16.45 -12.51 10.71
C GLU A 209 -15.77 -12.86 9.38
N PHE A 210 -14.96 -11.94 8.83
CA PHE A 210 -13.97 -12.37 7.84
C PHE A 210 -12.88 -13.24 8.51
N MET A 211 -12.40 -12.80 9.68
CA MET A 211 -11.39 -13.51 10.46
C MET A 211 -11.59 -13.29 11.95
N GLU A 212 -11.49 -14.36 12.73
CA GLU A 212 -11.17 -14.38 14.15
C GLU A 212 -9.79 -15.02 14.35
N GLY A 213 -8.76 -14.25 14.68
CA GLY A 213 -7.40 -14.80 14.81
C GLY A 213 -6.34 -13.81 15.30
N GLN A 214 -5.06 -14.16 15.15
CA GLN A 214 -3.93 -13.27 15.45
C GLN A 214 -3.55 -12.32 14.29
N GLY A 215 -4.32 -12.33 13.20
CA GLY A 215 -4.01 -11.59 11.98
C GLY A 215 -3.28 -12.43 10.95
N PHE A 216 -2.73 -11.77 9.92
CA PHE A 216 -2.17 -12.46 8.76
C PHE A 216 -1.01 -11.72 8.08
N SER A 217 -0.18 -12.48 7.36
CA SER A 217 0.94 -11.95 6.57
C SER A 217 0.82 -12.36 5.10
N VAL A 218 1.02 -11.43 4.17
CA VAL A 218 1.22 -11.73 2.76
C VAL A 218 2.72 -11.81 2.49
N LEU A 219 3.20 -13.02 2.27
CA LEU A 219 4.63 -13.33 2.16
C LEU A 219 5.20 -12.98 0.78
N ASP A 220 4.41 -13.23 -0.26
CA ASP A 220 4.72 -13.00 -1.67
C ASP A 220 3.41 -13.03 -2.49
N GLY A 221 3.49 -12.66 -3.78
CA GLY A 221 2.37 -12.74 -4.71
C GLY A 221 1.26 -11.72 -4.42
N THR A 222 0.02 -12.07 -4.80
CA THR A 222 -1.15 -11.20 -4.67
C THR A 222 -2.22 -11.85 -3.82
N THR A 223 -2.70 -11.15 -2.80
CA THR A 223 -3.85 -11.57 -1.99
C THR A 223 -4.96 -10.55 -2.09
N GLN A 224 -6.15 -11.02 -2.47
CA GLN A 224 -7.35 -10.20 -2.55
C GLN A 224 -8.42 -10.73 -1.61
N ILE A 225 -8.98 -9.82 -0.82
CA ILE A 225 -10.04 -10.08 0.14
C ILE A 225 -11.20 -9.15 -0.22
N THR A 226 -12.34 -9.74 -0.56
CA THR A 226 -13.56 -9.05 -0.98
C THR A 226 -14.77 -9.59 -0.23
N GLY A 227 -15.74 -8.74 0.08
CA GLY A 227 -16.90 -9.12 0.87
C GLY A 227 -17.79 -7.95 1.25
N SER A 228 -18.94 -8.25 1.88
CA SER A 228 -19.96 -7.24 2.21
C SER A 228 -20.89 -7.68 3.35
N GLY A 229 -20.50 -7.62 4.64
CA GLY A 229 -21.30 -8.12 5.78
C GLY A 229 -21.90 -7.06 6.72
N ASN A 230 -23.04 -7.36 7.36
CA ASN A 230 -23.72 -6.48 8.34
C ASN A 230 -23.20 -6.61 9.78
N SER A 231 -22.01 -7.20 9.98
CA SER A 231 -21.51 -7.61 11.29
C SER A 231 -20.02 -7.30 11.48
N SER A 232 -19.64 -7.12 12.74
CA SER A 232 -18.59 -6.21 13.20
C SER A 232 -17.12 -6.67 13.04
N TYR A 233 -16.49 -6.66 11.86
CA TYR A 233 -15.45 -7.69 11.66
C TYR A 233 -14.09 -7.34 11.00
N VAL A 234 -13.05 -7.24 11.85
CA VAL A 234 -11.84 -8.11 11.90
C VAL A 234 -11.35 -8.09 13.37
N PRO A 235 -11.82 -8.97 14.28
CA PRO A 235 -11.13 -9.16 15.54
C PRO A 235 -9.77 -9.81 15.30
N ILE A 236 -8.73 -9.02 15.55
CA ILE A 236 -7.46 -9.58 15.98
C ILE A 236 -7.61 -9.84 17.48
N THR A 237 -8.34 -10.89 17.86
CA THR A 237 -8.57 -11.23 19.27
C THR A 237 -7.89 -12.53 19.67
N ASN A 238 -7.26 -12.44 20.85
CA ASN A 238 -6.79 -13.51 21.72
C ASN A 238 -5.57 -14.32 21.26
N GLY A 239 -4.40 -13.85 21.72
CA GLY A 239 -3.29 -14.70 22.13
C GLY A 239 -2.99 -14.53 23.63
N THR A 240 -1.95 -15.20 24.12
CA THR A 240 -1.39 -14.95 25.46
C THR A 240 -0.83 -13.53 25.54
N ALA A 241 -0.88 -12.91 26.74
CA ALA A 241 -0.28 -11.59 26.98
C ALA A 241 1.15 -11.57 26.41
N GLY A 242 1.47 -10.57 25.56
CA GLY A 242 2.75 -10.47 24.86
C GLY A 242 2.83 -11.04 23.43
N SER A 243 1.77 -11.69 22.91
CA SER A 243 1.68 -12.01 21.47
C SER A 243 1.46 -10.74 20.61
N VAL A 244 2.04 -10.71 19.41
CA VAL A 244 1.86 -9.61 18.44
C VAL A 244 0.85 -10.06 17.41
N GLY A 245 -0.28 -9.34 17.34
CA GLY A 245 -1.25 -9.52 16.28
C GLY A 245 -1.10 -8.45 15.20
N GLY A 246 -1.56 -8.71 13.98
CA GLY A 246 -1.43 -7.68 12.94
C GLY A 246 -1.65 -8.10 11.49
N ILE A 247 -1.44 -7.14 10.61
CA ILE A 247 -1.39 -7.34 9.17
C ILE A 247 0.03 -7.01 8.70
N SER A 248 0.67 -7.95 8.01
CA SER A 248 1.97 -7.73 7.39
C SER A 248 1.91 -7.95 5.88
N VAL A 249 2.55 -7.10 5.10
CA VAL A 249 2.75 -7.28 3.65
C VAL A 249 4.24 -7.17 3.37
N ASN A 250 4.84 -8.25 2.88
CA ASN A 250 6.27 -8.29 2.58
C ASN A 250 6.63 -7.50 1.30
N ALA A 251 7.92 -7.23 1.14
CA ALA A 251 8.44 -6.63 -0.08
C ALA A 251 8.11 -7.49 -1.31
N GLY A 252 7.60 -6.85 -2.36
CA GLY A 252 7.14 -7.51 -3.58
C GLY A 252 5.75 -8.17 -3.51
N ALA A 253 5.13 -8.24 -2.32
CA ALA A 253 3.76 -8.73 -2.17
C ALA A 253 2.71 -7.63 -2.38
N GLN A 254 1.48 -8.04 -2.69
CA GLN A 254 0.32 -7.16 -2.84
C GLN A 254 -0.85 -7.66 -2.01
N LEU A 255 -1.46 -6.76 -1.24
CA LEU A 255 -2.69 -7.00 -0.48
C LEU A 255 -3.77 -6.00 -0.91
N THR A 256 -4.92 -6.51 -1.36
CA THR A 256 -6.13 -5.72 -1.56
C THR A 256 -7.22 -6.22 -0.62
N VAL A 257 -7.75 -5.34 0.22
CA VAL A 257 -8.92 -5.59 1.08
C VAL A 257 -10.02 -4.63 0.65
N ASN A 258 -11.08 -5.14 0.04
CA ASN A 258 -12.21 -4.34 -0.42
C ASN A 258 -13.51 -4.81 0.24
N LEU A 259 -13.86 -4.13 1.33
CA LEU A 259 -15.02 -4.40 2.18
C LEU A 259 -15.88 -3.13 2.33
N PRO A 260 -16.35 -2.53 1.21
CA PRO A 260 -16.94 -1.20 1.21
C PRO A 260 -18.27 -1.12 1.95
N ASN A 261 -19.03 -2.22 2.02
CA ASN A 261 -20.34 -2.29 2.66
C ASN A 261 -20.30 -3.00 4.02
N GLN A 262 -19.11 -3.28 4.55
CA GLN A 262 -18.96 -4.00 5.80
C GLN A 262 -19.07 -3.05 6.99
N THR A 263 -20.11 -3.22 7.81
CA THR A 263 -20.30 -2.43 9.04
C THR A 263 -19.59 -3.10 10.21
N GLY A 264 -18.71 -2.41 10.94
CA GLY A 264 -17.96 -3.07 12.02
C GLY A 264 -16.72 -2.38 12.58
N THR A 265 -15.89 -3.12 13.32
CA THR A 265 -14.65 -2.62 13.92
C THR A 265 -13.50 -3.56 13.60
N PHE A 266 -12.35 -3.03 13.16
CA PHE A 266 -11.07 -3.74 13.33
C PHE A 266 -10.76 -3.69 14.82
N PHE A 267 -10.86 -4.81 15.53
CA PHE A 267 -10.85 -4.84 16.99
C PHE A 267 -9.66 -5.63 17.52
N TYR A 268 -8.99 -5.12 18.55
CA TYR A 268 -7.99 -5.88 19.30
C TYR A 268 -8.27 -5.76 20.81
N SER A 269 -8.12 -6.83 21.58
CA SER A 269 -8.42 -6.84 23.03
C SER A 269 -7.34 -7.55 23.82
N ASN A 270 -7.30 -7.34 25.13
CA ASN A 270 -6.54 -8.13 26.12
C ASN A 270 -5.02 -7.92 26.19
N GLY A 271 -4.55 -6.68 25.98
CA GLY A 271 -3.17 -6.30 26.33
C GLY A 271 -2.13 -6.87 25.37
N HIS A 272 -2.36 -6.74 24.06
CA HIS A 272 -1.43 -7.15 22.99
C HIS A 272 -1.02 -6.00 22.08
N ASN A 273 0.19 -6.10 21.53
CA ASN A 273 0.65 -5.15 20.52
C ASN A 273 -0.05 -5.47 19.19
N PHE A 274 -0.71 -4.47 18.61
CA PHE A 274 -1.19 -4.56 17.23
C PHE A 274 -0.14 -3.93 16.30
N SER A 275 0.10 -4.56 15.15
CA SER A 275 0.91 -3.97 14.09
C SER A 275 0.27 -4.03 12.71
N LEU A 276 0.38 -2.95 11.94
CA LEU A 276 0.17 -2.95 10.50
C LEU A 276 1.50 -2.58 9.86
N ILE A 277 2.12 -3.56 9.21
CA ILE A 277 3.43 -3.44 8.57
C ILE A 277 3.25 -3.63 7.07
N ASN A 278 3.60 -2.62 6.28
CA ASN A 278 3.61 -2.73 4.83
C ASN A 278 5.01 -2.46 4.28
N GLN A 279 5.56 -3.45 3.59
CA GLN A 279 6.80 -3.39 2.81
C GLN A 279 6.54 -3.56 1.30
N GLY A 280 5.28 -3.79 0.89
CA GLY A 280 4.86 -4.02 -0.48
C GLY A 280 3.77 -3.05 -0.93
N ASN A 281 2.74 -3.57 -1.62
CA ASN A 281 1.57 -2.79 -2.03
C ASN A 281 0.35 -3.14 -1.15
N LEU A 282 -0.21 -2.14 -0.49
CA LEU A 282 -1.38 -2.29 0.36
C LEU A 282 -2.51 -1.38 -0.12
N GLN A 283 -3.65 -1.97 -0.45
CA GLN A 283 -4.89 -1.25 -0.77
C GLN A 283 -6.01 -1.73 0.14
N MET A 284 -6.59 -0.82 0.92
CA MET A 284 -7.74 -1.11 1.77
C MET A 284 -8.88 -0.14 1.45
N ASN A 285 -10.04 -0.67 1.08
CA ASN A 285 -11.28 0.08 0.94
C ASN A 285 -12.32 -0.45 1.92
N LEU A 286 -12.53 0.31 2.98
CA LEU A 286 -13.23 -0.06 4.21
C LEU A 286 -14.33 0.95 4.52
N ALA A 287 -15.01 1.44 3.48
CA ALA A 287 -15.94 2.55 3.58
C ALA A 287 -16.91 2.38 4.76
N SER A 288 -17.72 1.33 4.85
CA SER A 288 -18.71 1.19 5.94
C SER A 288 -18.18 0.82 7.35
N ILE A 289 -16.87 0.67 7.57
CA ILE A 289 -16.33 0.29 8.89
C ILE A 289 -16.53 1.41 9.90
N THR A 290 -17.09 1.08 11.06
CA THR A 290 -17.46 1.96 12.18
C THR A 290 -16.27 2.36 13.06
N ASN A 291 -15.23 1.54 13.19
CA ASN A 291 -13.99 1.91 13.89
C ASN A 291 -12.80 1.21 13.25
N PHE A 292 -11.81 1.98 12.79
CA PHE A 292 -10.56 1.43 12.31
C PHE A 292 -9.58 1.31 13.50
N MET A 293 -9.37 0.07 13.95
CA MET A 293 -8.48 -0.32 15.07
C MET A 293 -8.90 0.27 16.42
N SER A 294 -9.89 -0.36 17.04
CA SER A 294 -10.33 -0.06 18.41
C SER A 294 -9.75 -1.08 19.39
N GLY A 295 -9.16 -0.62 20.48
CA GLY A 295 -8.65 -1.43 21.58
C GLY A 295 -9.49 -1.34 22.87
N THR A 296 -9.29 -2.27 23.81
CA THR A 296 -9.86 -2.21 25.18
C THR A 296 -8.82 -2.09 26.30
N THR A 297 -7.52 -2.02 25.98
CA THR A 297 -6.41 -2.13 26.95
C THR A 297 -5.16 -1.33 26.53
N ASP A 298 -4.25 -1.06 27.49
CA ASP A 298 -3.06 -0.18 27.43
C ASP A 298 -1.88 -0.60 26.52
N THR A 299 -2.10 -1.36 25.45
CA THR A 299 -0.99 -1.86 24.62
C THR A 299 -0.67 -1.06 23.36
N PRO A 300 0.63 -0.84 23.06
CA PRO A 300 1.05 -0.06 21.91
C PRO A 300 0.48 -0.54 20.57
N ILE A 301 0.11 0.41 19.72
CA ILE A 301 -0.22 0.16 18.31
C ILE A 301 0.94 0.64 17.44
N ALA A 302 1.40 -0.17 16.48
CA ALA A 302 2.47 0.18 15.56
C ALA A 302 2.02 0.16 14.10
N TYR A 303 2.25 1.26 13.39
CA TYR A 303 2.10 1.37 11.94
C TYR A 303 3.49 1.53 11.34
N THR A 304 3.87 0.67 10.40
CA THR A 304 5.17 0.77 9.73
C THR A 304 5.00 0.59 8.23
N PHE A 305 5.26 1.65 7.49
CA PHE A 305 5.25 1.67 6.03
C PHE A 305 6.70 1.76 5.58
N GLY A 306 7.33 0.62 5.33
CA GLY A 306 8.76 0.55 5.13
C GLY A 306 9.19 0.85 3.69
N PRO A 307 10.45 0.57 3.32
CA PRO A 307 11.06 1.17 2.14
C PRO A 307 10.35 0.85 0.83
N THR A 308 10.15 1.87 -0.02
CA THR A 308 9.49 1.75 -1.34
C THR A 308 8.05 1.20 -1.31
N SER A 309 7.45 1.07 -0.11
CA SER A 309 6.08 0.57 0.03
C SER A 309 5.06 1.54 -0.55
N SER A 310 3.94 1.02 -1.06
CA SER A 310 2.82 1.81 -1.52
C SER A 310 1.57 1.45 -0.71
N THR A 311 0.94 2.44 -0.10
CA THR A 311 -0.23 2.24 0.77
C THR A 311 -1.35 3.20 0.41
N ASN A 312 -2.55 2.65 0.20
CA ASN A 312 -3.79 3.42 0.09
C ASN A 312 -4.85 2.81 1.01
N ILE A 313 -5.33 3.57 1.98
CA ILE A 313 -6.38 3.17 2.92
C ILE A 313 -7.54 4.16 2.82
N ASN A 314 -8.75 3.67 2.55
CA ASN A 314 -9.99 4.43 2.53
C ASN A 314 -10.96 3.87 3.56
N THR A 315 -11.49 4.67 4.49
CA THR A 315 -12.35 4.20 5.60
C THR A 315 -13.31 5.31 6.05
N ASN A 316 -14.53 4.98 6.50
CA ASN A 316 -15.41 5.98 7.14
C ASN A 316 -14.85 6.47 8.47
N ASN A 317 -14.07 5.67 9.18
CA ASN A 317 -13.73 5.99 10.57
C ASN A 317 -12.24 6.19 10.84
N LEU A 318 -12.04 7.02 11.85
CA LEU A 318 -10.81 7.56 12.38
C LEU A 318 -9.93 6.45 12.95
N PHE A 319 -8.63 6.70 13.06
CA PHE A 319 -7.80 5.93 13.98
C PHE A 319 -8.34 6.19 15.40
N ASN A 320 -8.81 5.12 16.05
CA ASN A 320 -9.46 5.24 17.35
C ASN A 320 -8.46 5.09 18.50
N TYR A 321 -7.98 6.22 19.03
CA TYR A 321 -7.19 6.32 20.28
C TYR A 321 -8.02 6.06 21.56
N ALA A 322 -8.99 5.15 21.53
CA ALA A 322 -9.82 4.85 22.72
C ALA A 322 -9.04 4.19 23.86
N THR A 323 -7.75 3.93 23.69
CA THR A 323 -6.91 3.31 24.71
C THR A 323 -5.84 4.28 25.19
N THR A 324 -5.50 4.17 26.47
CA THR A 324 -4.38 4.79 27.18
C THR A 324 -3.00 4.32 26.67
N SER A 325 -2.91 3.87 25.41
CA SER A 325 -1.75 3.21 24.83
C SER A 325 -1.10 4.06 23.73
N PRO A 326 0.23 4.10 23.66
CA PRO A 326 0.91 4.84 22.62
C PRO A 326 0.68 4.23 21.23
N VAL A 327 0.38 5.08 20.27
CA VAL A 327 0.37 4.74 18.85
C VAL A 327 1.63 5.30 18.20
N ASN A 328 2.38 4.42 17.55
CA ASN A 328 3.61 4.75 16.85
C ASN A 328 3.44 4.51 15.36
N THR A 329 3.62 5.55 14.56
CA THR A 329 3.59 5.46 13.10
C THR A 329 4.97 5.77 12.53
N LEU A 330 5.44 4.95 11.59
CA LEU A 330 6.70 5.15 10.87
C LEU A 330 6.48 4.99 9.37
N PHE A 331 6.90 5.99 8.59
CA PHE A 331 7.06 5.91 7.13
C PHE A 331 8.56 5.90 6.83
N ASP A 332 9.09 4.81 6.28
CA ASP A 332 10.52 4.66 5.98
C ASP A 332 10.85 5.08 4.55
N ASN A 333 12.11 4.90 4.16
CA ASN A 333 12.71 5.47 2.95
C ASN A 333 11.93 5.19 1.67
N HIS A 334 11.51 6.23 0.94
CA HIS A 334 10.75 6.15 -0.31
C HIS A 334 9.36 5.50 -0.19
N ALA A 335 8.78 5.40 1.02
CA ALA A 335 7.39 4.99 1.16
C ALA A 335 6.43 6.01 0.52
N GLN A 336 5.35 5.51 -0.06
CA GLN A 336 4.22 6.30 -0.54
C GLN A 336 2.97 5.89 0.24
N PHE A 337 2.33 6.87 0.89
CA PHE A 337 1.18 6.62 1.74
C PHE A 337 0.05 7.61 1.44
N THR A 338 -1.16 7.08 1.32
CA THR A 338 -2.39 7.86 1.29
C THR A 338 -3.42 7.24 2.20
N TYR A 339 -3.94 8.01 3.15
CA TYR A 339 -5.10 7.65 3.94
C TYR A 339 -6.23 8.61 3.63
N THR A 340 -7.42 8.08 3.41
CA THR A 340 -8.65 8.85 3.17
C THR A 340 -9.68 8.45 4.21
N SER A 341 -9.94 9.37 5.14
CA SER A 341 -11.11 9.31 6.02
C SER A 341 -12.32 9.81 5.24
N LEU A 342 -13.47 9.14 5.36
CA LEU A 342 -14.75 9.66 4.88
C LEU A 342 -15.53 10.41 5.98
N THR A 343 -14.92 10.60 7.15
CA THR A 343 -15.40 11.49 8.21
C THR A 343 -14.58 12.79 8.28
N ASN A 344 -15.04 13.73 9.11
CA ASN A 344 -14.51 15.10 9.22
C ASN A 344 -13.23 15.23 10.06
N ALA A 345 -12.75 14.16 10.68
CA ALA A 345 -11.50 14.16 11.43
C ALA A 345 -10.59 13.04 10.90
N PHE A 346 -9.38 12.98 11.45
CA PHE A 346 -8.49 11.83 11.30
C PHE A 346 -8.41 10.98 12.58
N TRP A 347 -8.75 11.56 13.75
CA TRP A 347 -8.63 10.97 15.08
C TRP A 347 -9.93 11.09 15.90
N TYR A 348 -10.36 9.99 16.55
CA TYR A 348 -11.57 9.98 17.38
C TYR A 348 -11.34 10.53 18.79
N ASN A 349 -10.15 10.34 19.37
CA ASN A 349 -9.76 10.80 20.71
C ASN A 349 -8.47 11.64 20.68
N ASN A 350 -8.11 12.24 21.82
CA ASN A 350 -6.87 12.98 21.97
C ASN A 350 -5.65 12.05 21.89
N PRO A 351 -4.59 12.42 21.16
CA PRO A 351 -3.33 11.70 21.22
C PRO A 351 -2.74 11.73 22.64
N ASP A 352 -2.16 10.61 23.06
CA ASP A 352 -1.36 10.47 24.27
C ASP A 352 0.01 11.14 24.09
N SER A 353 0.63 11.57 25.19
CA SER A 353 2.00 12.13 25.18
C SER A 353 3.07 11.17 24.64
N ASN A 354 2.79 9.87 24.65
CA ASN A 354 3.69 8.81 24.18
C ASN A 354 3.42 8.40 22.72
N ASP A 355 2.44 9.01 22.06
CA ASP A 355 2.21 8.78 20.64
C ASP A 355 3.35 9.36 19.80
N SER A 356 3.69 8.70 18.70
CA SER A 356 4.67 9.20 17.76
C SER A 356 4.25 8.99 16.31
N PHE A 357 4.59 9.96 15.48
CA PHE A 357 4.38 9.90 14.05
C PHE A 357 5.67 10.31 13.36
N THR A 358 6.36 9.37 12.72
CA THR A 358 7.69 9.56 12.16
C THR A 358 7.70 9.38 10.64
N ILE A 359 8.14 10.39 9.90
CA ILE A 359 8.42 10.31 8.47
C ILE A 359 9.94 10.31 8.26
N LYS A 360 10.46 9.19 7.77
CA LYS A 360 11.88 8.92 7.55
C LYS A 360 12.16 8.69 6.06
N ASN A 361 12.47 9.77 5.34
CA ASN A 361 12.74 9.76 3.89
C ASN A 361 11.65 9.16 2.97
N ALA A 362 10.40 9.00 3.42
CA ALA A 362 9.26 8.66 2.56
C ALA A 362 9.12 9.67 1.39
N ASP A 363 8.67 9.23 0.22
CA ASP A 363 8.51 10.15 -0.93
C ASP A 363 7.26 11.01 -0.78
N ARG A 364 6.19 10.42 -0.23
CA ARG A 364 4.90 11.08 -0.09
C ARG A 364 4.07 10.46 1.03
N VAL A 365 3.55 11.30 1.93
CA VAL A 365 2.59 10.92 2.96
C VAL A 365 1.40 11.86 2.89
N ARG A 366 0.20 11.33 2.60
CA ARG A 366 -1.02 12.12 2.45
C ARG A 366 -2.14 11.64 3.36
N PHE A 367 -2.79 12.59 4.01
CA PHE A 367 -4.03 12.40 4.73
C PHE A 367 -5.12 13.21 4.06
N ASN A 368 -6.25 12.56 3.81
CA ASN A 368 -7.46 13.19 3.30
C ASN A 368 -8.60 12.96 4.28
N THR A 369 -9.48 13.92 4.38
CA THR A 369 -10.81 13.80 4.98
C THR A 369 -11.84 14.18 3.91
N GLN A 370 -12.88 13.38 3.73
CA GLN A 370 -14.02 13.72 2.88
C GLN A 370 -15.16 14.21 3.74
N ASN A 371 -15.82 15.29 3.30
CA ASN A 371 -16.91 15.90 4.03
C ASN A 371 -18.23 15.67 3.28
N ALA A 372 -19.04 14.74 3.75
CA ALA A 372 -20.45 14.67 3.39
C ALA A 372 -21.30 15.30 4.51
N GLY A 373 -21.27 16.63 4.64
CA GLY A 373 -22.41 17.35 5.23
C GLY A 373 -22.23 18.20 6.49
N THR A 374 -21.02 18.54 6.96
CA THR A 374 -20.86 19.54 8.05
C THR A 374 -20.21 20.86 7.59
N PRO A 375 -20.56 22.02 8.19
CA PRO A 375 -20.13 23.34 7.73
C PRO A 375 -18.61 23.51 7.66
N VAL A 376 -18.17 24.29 6.68
CA VAL A 376 -16.77 24.71 6.45
C VAL A 376 -16.15 25.23 7.76
N GLY A 377 -15.06 24.60 8.22
CA GLY A 377 -14.35 24.98 9.46
C GLY A 377 -14.23 23.90 10.55
N GLN A 378 -14.80 22.71 10.33
CA GLN A 378 -14.67 21.56 11.27
C GLN A 378 -13.89 20.36 10.71
N SER A 379 -13.51 20.38 9.42
CA SER A 379 -12.65 19.36 8.83
C SER A 379 -11.19 19.68 9.15
N ALA A 380 -10.51 18.75 9.80
CA ALA A 380 -9.15 18.97 10.24
C ALA A 380 -8.43 17.65 10.44
N VAL A 381 -7.32 17.47 9.74
CA VAL A 381 -6.40 16.33 9.96
C VAL A 381 -5.92 16.29 11.43
N PHE A 382 -5.94 17.42 12.16
CA PHE A 382 -5.50 17.51 13.55
C PHE A 382 -6.49 18.14 14.54
N ARG A 383 -7.81 18.20 14.27
CA ARG A 383 -8.80 18.54 15.32
C ARG A 383 -9.52 17.28 15.79
N ASN A 384 -9.72 17.19 17.11
CA ASN A 384 -10.57 16.17 17.73
C ASN A 384 -12.06 16.50 17.46
N SER A 385 -12.86 15.45 17.24
CA SER A 385 -14.32 15.51 17.06
C SER A 385 -15.12 15.91 18.31
N SER A 386 -14.50 15.92 19.49
CA SER A 386 -15.14 16.27 20.76
C SER A 386 -14.54 17.56 21.34
N THR A 387 -15.33 18.30 22.11
CA THR A 387 -15.12 19.65 22.67
C THR A 387 -13.88 19.87 23.57
N GLY A 388 -12.87 19.00 23.52
CA GLY A 388 -11.58 19.13 24.21
C GLY A 388 -10.52 19.77 23.31
N GLY A 389 -9.71 20.67 23.89
CA GLY A 389 -8.79 21.56 23.17
C GLY A 389 -7.79 20.89 22.22
N ASN A 390 -7.21 21.73 21.35
CA ASN A 390 -6.18 21.36 20.36
C ASN A 390 -4.96 20.72 21.03
N THR A 391 -4.94 19.40 21.24
CA THR A 391 -3.70 18.68 21.51
C THR A 391 -3.06 18.31 20.18
N SER A 392 -1.81 18.73 20.06
CA SER A 392 -1.02 18.67 18.83
C SER A 392 -0.25 17.36 18.80
N MET A 393 -0.54 16.47 17.85
CA MET A 393 0.25 15.24 17.69
C MET A 393 1.71 15.58 17.36
N PRO A 394 2.69 15.01 18.07
CA PRO A 394 4.10 15.18 17.72
C PRO A 394 4.40 14.45 16.40
N ILE A 395 4.74 15.22 15.37
CA ILE A 395 5.23 14.72 14.08
C ILE A 395 6.73 14.90 14.04
N THR A 396 7.40 13.84 13.64
CA THR A 396 8.84 13.71 13.59
C THR A 396 9.25 13.48 12.17
N ILE A 397 10.04 14.38 11.65
CA ILE A 397 10.62 14.25 10.33
C ILE A 397 12.09 13.94 10.56
N SER A 398 12.48 12.72 10.22
CA SER A 398 13.87 12.26 10.31
C SER A 398 14.37 12.07 8.89
N THR A 399 14.85 13.14 8.27
CA THR A 399 15.52 13.03 6.97
C THR A 399 17.02 12.87 7.17
N THR A 400 17.63 11.95 6.43
CA THR A 400 19.08 12.04 6.15
C THR A 400 19.37 13.01 5.01
N SER A 401 18.32 13.51 4.35
CA SER A 401 18.34 14.51 3.29
C SER A 401 18.28 15.95 3.86
N PRO A 402 19.13 16.87 3.38
CA PRO A 402 19.16 18.28 3.81
C PRO A 402 17.96 19.13 3.35
N LEU A 403 17.07 18.64 2.48
CA LEU A 403 16.01 19.46 1.88
C LEU A 403 14.63 19.33 2.54
N GLY A 404 14.48 18.44 3.53
CA GLY A 404 13.23 18.32 4.29
C GLY A 404 12.03 17.87 3.44
N TYR A 405 10.83 18.29 3.85
CA TYR A 405 9.56 18.02 3.15
C TYR A 405 8.83 19.32 2.84
N ASP A 406 8.19 19.36 1.67
CA ASP A 406 7.12 20.30 1.37
C ASP A 406 5.82 19.83 2.02
N ILE A 407 5.17 20.72 2.77
CA ILE A 407 3.89 20.46 3.43
C ILE A 407 2.81 21.28 2.73
N THR A 408 1.81 20.60 2.16
CA THR A 408 0.71 21.25 1.43
C THR A 408 -0.63 20.89 2.05
N GLY A 409 -1.41 21.90 2.43
CA GLY A 409 -2.81 21.77 2.83
C GLY A 409 -3.73 22.03 1.63
N TYR A 410 -4.72 21.18 1.40
CA TYR A 410 -5.67 21.30 0.30
C TYR A 410 -7.11 21.46 0.80
N ALA A 411 -7.90 22.25 0.09
CA ALA A 411 -9.34 22.33 0.22
C ALA A 411 -10.01 21.07 -0.34
N LEU A 412 -11.30 20.88 -0.04
CA LEU A 412 -12.08 19.74 -0.56
C LEU A 412 -12.14 19.67 -2.10
N ASN A 413 -12.01 20.81 -2.79
CA ASN A 413 -11.96 20.88 -4.25
C ASN A 413 -10.57 20.52 -4.82
N GLY A 414 -9.62 20.12 -3.97
CA GLY A 414 -8.26 19.76 -4.36
C GLY A 414 -7.32 20.95 -4.56
N ASN A 415 -7.79 22.20 -4.43
CA ASN A 415 -6.93 23.37 -4.54
C ASN A 415 -6.09 23.55 -3.27
N PRO A 416 -4.81 23.92 -3.38
CA PRO A 416 -3.99 24.24 -2.21
C PRO A 416 -4.58 25.46 -1.47
N LEU A 417 -4.72 25.35 -0.14
CA LEU A 417 -5.26 26.40 0.73
C LEU A 417 -4.28 27.58 0.89
N ILE A 418 -2.99 27.27 0.83
CA ILE A 418 -1.92 28.25 0.66
C ILE A 418 -1.38 27.97 -0.73
N GLY A 419 -1.83 28.75 -1.72
CA GLY A 419 -1.12 28.78 -2.99
C GLY A 419 0.31 29.19 -2.71
N ARG A 420 1.30 28.53 -3.33
CA ARG A 420 2.65 29.10 -3.47
C ARG A 420 2.44 30.54 -3.89
N THR A 421 2.64 31.49 -2.98
CA THR A 421 2.53 32.88 -3.37
C THR A 421 3.70 33.09 -4.30
N THR A 422 3.40 33.27 -5.57
CA THR A 422 4.34 33.45 -6.68
C THR A 422 5.26 34.67 -6.53
N ASN A 423 5.29 35.31 -5.34
CA ASN A 423 6.01 36.53 -5.04
C ASN A 423 6.89 36.43 -3.78
N SER A 424 7.01 35.25 -3.15
CA SER A 424 8.01 35.09 -2.08
C SER A 424 9.20 34.34 -2.63
N THR A 425 10.25 35.09 -2.82
CA THR A 425 11.53 34.68 -3.39
C THR A 425 12.33 33.76 -2.45
N ASN A 426 11.67 33.17 -1.44
CA ASN A 426 12.19 32.32 -0.37
C ASN A 426 11.09 31.44 0.29
N ALA A 427 10.01 31.04 -0.39
CA ALA A 427 9.06 30.08 0.21
C ALA A 427 8.75 28.88 -0.69
N ALA A 428 9.67 27.92 -0.71
CA ALA A 428 9.20 26.62 -0.26
C ALA A 428 8.94 26.79 1.24
N PHE A 429 7.76 26.42 1.75
CA PHE A 429 7.71 25.94 3.14
C PHE A 429 8.36 24.55 3.17
N GLY A 430 9.58 24.46 2.64
CA GLY A 430 10.48 23.34 2.75
C GLY A 430 11.01 23.42 4.15
N VAL A 431 10.34 22.74 5.06
CA VAL A 431 10.79 22.73 6.43
C VAL A 431 12.04 21.85 6.48
N VAL A 432 13.20 22.50 6.43
CA VAL A 432 14.49 21.89 6.70
C VAL A 432 14.75 21.99 8.20
N GLY A 433 14.58 20.89 8.93
CA GLY A 433 14.97 20.82 10.33
C GLY A 433 14.05 19.96 11.19
N SER A 434 14.67 19.11 12.00
CA SER A 434 14.07 18.16 12.93
C SER A 434 13.06 18.82 13.87
N PHE A 435 11.81 18.34 13.90
CA PHE A 435 10.84 18.75 14.93
C PHE A 435 10.76 17.73 16.06
N TYR A 436 10.98 18.22 17.28
CA TYR A 436 10.25 17.87 18.50
C TYR A 436 10.39 19.05 19.51
N PRO A 437 9.42 19.33 20.42
CA PRO A 437 8.07 18.77 20.61
C PRO A 437 6.93 19.82 20.58
N SER A 438 5.69 19.42 20.27
CA SER A 438 4.43 20.20 20.20
C SER A 438 4.27 21.17 19.00
N LEU A 439 3.09 21.18 18.34
CA LEU A 439 2.80 22.15 17.25
C LEU A 439 2.86 23.62 17.72
N GLY A 440 2.82 23.88 19.03
CA GLY A 440 3.10 25.20 19.60
C GLY A 440 4.57 25.65 19.42
N ASN A 441 5.49 24.71 19.30
CA ASN A 441 6.91 24.96 19.04
C ASN A 441 7.29 24.92 17.56
N LEU A 442 6.33 24.77 16.64
CA LEU A 442 6.56 25.04 15.21
C LEU A 442 7.04 26.49 15.01
N ALA A 443 6.65 27.39 15.92
CA ALA A 443 7.08 28.78 15.95
C ALA A 443 8.50 29.00 16.53
N SER A 444 9.07 28.05 17.29
CA SER A 444 10.32 28.23 18.04
C SER A 444 11.49 27.32 17.60
N GLY A 445 11.21 26.13 17.07
CA GLY A 445 12.22 25.12 16.70
C GLY A 445 12.92 25.31 15.35
N LEU A 446 12.49 26.26 14.52
CA LEU A 446 13.04 26.54 13.18
C LEU A 446 14.18 27.58 13.17
N THR A 447 14.81 27.82 14.32
CA THR A 447 15.65 29.01 14.56
C THR A 447 17.11 28.90 14.10
N THR A 448 17.54 27.84 13.40
CA THR A 448 18.97 27.65 13.03
C THR A 448 19.25 27.22 11.58
N GLY A 449 18.26 27.31 10.67
CA GLY A 449 18.47 27.09 9.23
C GLY A 449 18.63 28.39 8.43
N PRO A 450 19.47 28.47 7.38
CA PRO A 450 19.79 29.72 6.68
C PRO A 450 18.62 30.41 5.96
N ASP A 451 17.54 29.71 5.58
CA ASP A 451 16.55 30.24 4.63
C ASP A 451 15.05 30.00 5.01
N GLY A 452 14.72 29.77 6.28
CA GLY A 452 13.34 29.45 6.68
C GLY A 452 12.39 30.65 6.81
N GLN A 453 11.39 30.80 5.93
CA GLN A 453 10.21 31.60 6.25
C GLN A 453 9.30 30.84 7.22
N TYR A 454 9.00 31.48 8.37
CA TYR A 454 8.13 30.95 9.41
C TYR A 454 6.70 30.75 8.90
N PRO A 455 6.06 29.58 9.08
CA PRO A 455 4.61 29.53 9.10
C PRO A 455 4.12 30.38 10.28
N THR A 456 3.41 31.46 9.99
CA THR A 456 2.76 32.27 11.03
C THR A 456 1.80 31.41 11.85
N SER A 457 1.40 31.83 13.05
CA SER A 457 0.36 31.13 13.82
C SER A 457 -0.92 30.91 12.99
N THR A 458 -1.25 31.84 12.09
CA THR A 458 -2.30 31.70 11.07
C THR A 458 -1.99 30.62 10.04
N GLY A 459 -0.76 30.56 9.51
CA GLY A 459 -0.33 29.49 8.59
C GLY A 459 -0.43 28.10 9.21
N VAL A 460 -0.01 27.93 10.47
CA VAL A 460 -0.16 26.67 11.22
C VAL A 460 -1.63 26.28 11.40
N GLN A 461 -2.50 27.24 11.75
CA GLN A 461 -3.94 26.99 11.86
C GLN A 461 -4.59 26.60 10.53
N VAL A 462 -4.14 27.18 9.41
CA VAL A 462 -4.63 26.83 8.06
C VAL A 462 -4.29 25.38 7.71
N TYR A 463 -3.06 24.91 7.99
CA TYR A 463 -2.70 23.50 7.79
C TYR A 463 -3.48 22.56 8.73
N GLN A 464 -3.66 22.94 10.00
CA GLN A 464 -4.42 22.14 10.98
C GLN A 464 -5.90 22.00 10.63
N SER A 465 -6.46 22.94 9.86
CA SER A 465 -7.86 22.95 9.42
C SER A 465 -8.04 22.56 7.95
N ALA A 466 -6.99 22.04 7.30
CA ALA A 466 -7.07 21.59 5.92
C ALA A 466 -7.81 20.25 5.82
N PRO A 467 -8.75 20.10 4.87
CA PRO A 467 -9.38 18.81 4.56
C PRO A 467 -8.41 17.74 4.09
N ALA A 468 -7.32 18.12 3.45
CA ALA A 468 -6.22 17.21 3.16
C ALA A 468 -4.87 17.86 3.46
N LEU A 469 -3.93 17.03 3.89
CA LEU A 469 -2.56 17.41 4.21
C LEU A 469 -1.59 16.42 3.55
N GLU A 470 -0.59 16.93 2.87
CA GLU A 470 0.40 16.13 2.15
C GLU A 470 1.81 16.58 2.52
N PHE A 471 2.67 15.61 2.80
CA PHE A 471 4.10 15.76 2.98
C PHE A 471 4.75 15.14 1.75
N THR A 472 5.49 15.94 0.98
CA THR A 472 6.22 15.47 -0.21
C THR A 472 7.69 15.72 0.00
N ARG A 473 8.53 14.71 -0.26
CA ARG A 473 9.97 14.85 -0.10
C ARG A 473 10.53 15.82 -1.13
N ASN A 474 11.40 16.73 -0.68
CA ASN A 474 12.10 17.64 -1.58
C ASN A 474 13.29 16.93 -2.22
N VAL A 475 13.18 16.62 -3.51
CA VAL A 475 14.21 15.89 -4.27
C VAL A 475 15.31 16.80 -4.83
N GLY A 476 15.05 18.10 -4.96
CA GLY A 476 16.06 19.07 -5.37
C GLY A 476 15.48 20.49 -5.46
N MET A 477 16.34 21.49 -5.30
CA MET A 477 15.99 22.91 -5.47
C MET A 477 17.00 23.58 -6.38
N LEU A 478 16.51 24.34 -7.37
CA LEU A 478 17.30 25.22 -8.23
C LEU A 478 17.12 26.66 -7.76
N THR A 479 18.21 27.32 -7.38
CA THR A 479 18.23 28.74 -7.03
C THR A 479 19.24 29.49 -7.89
N PHE A 480 18.97 30.77 -8.12
CA PHE A 480 19.88 31.67 -8.83
C PHE A 480 20.60 32.58 -7.84
N ALA A 481 21.92 32.73 -7.94
CA ALA A 481 22.67 33.59 -7.02
C ALA A 481 22.56 35.09 -7.38
N SER A 482 22.01 35.44 -8.53
CA SER A 482 21.66 36.82 -8.93
C SER A 482 20.37 36.81 -9.78
N THR A 483 19.50 37.81 -9.57
CA THR A 483 18.07 37.84 -9.98
C THR A 483 17.82 37.51 -11.45
N PRO A 484 16.66 36.89 -11.78
CA PRO A 484 15.37 36.78 -11.10
C PRO A 484 15.13 35.46 -10.36
N LEU A 485 14.24 35.57 -9.38
CA LEU A 485 13.87 34.57 -8.38
C LEU A 485 12.76 33.63 -8.88
N ASP A 486 12.54 33.63 -10.19
CA ASP A 486 11.61 32.79 -10.92
C ASP A 486 12.41 31.80 -11.76
N THR A 487 11.87 30.61 -12.01
CA THR A 487 12.47 29.63 -12.94
C THR A 487 12.50 30.13 -14.39
N ALA A 488 12.25 31.42 -14.64
CA ALA A 488 12.30 32.03 -15.96
C ALA A 488 13.08 33.37 -15.98
N LEU A 489 13.83 33.58 -17.06
CA LEU A 489 14.62 34.79 -17.31
C LEU A 489 14.05 35.55 -18.51
N THR A 490 13.76 36.84 -18.34
CA THR A 490 13.38 37.73 -19.45
C THR A 490 14.57 38.55 -19.91
N PHE A 491 14.90 38.43 -21.20
CA PHE A 491 15.97 39.17 -21.86
C PHE A 491 15.38 40.37 -22.56
N ASN A 492 15.80 41.58 -22.21
CA ASN A 492 15.40 42.79 -22.92
C ASN A 492 16.62 43.40 -23.61
N TYR A 493 16.59 43.50 -24.93
CA TYR A 493 17.69 44.08 -25.69
C TYR A 493 17.24 45.30 -26.50
N GLN A 494 17.99 46.40 -26.37
CA GLN A 494 17.84 47.61 -27.16
C GLN A 494 19.07 47.79 -28.07
N THR A 495 18.90 47.57 -29.36
CA THR A 495 20.01 47.69 -30.34
C THR A 495 20.24 49.16 -30.70
N ASN A 496 21.12 49.87 -29.98
CA ASN A 496 21.51 51.24 -30.33
C ASN A 496 22.76 51.33 -31.22
N MET A 497 23.49 50.23 -31.45
CA MET A 497 24.61 50.12 -32.38
C MET A 497 24.63 48.72 -32.98
N ILE A 498 24.60 48.58 -34.30
CA ILE A 498 24.74 47.28 -34.97
C ILE A 498 25.96 47.37 -35.90
N SER A 499 26.98 46.57 -35.62
CA SER A 499 27.97 46.19 -36.64
C SER A 499 27.41 45.02 -37.44
N PRO A 500 27.37 45.07 -38.79
CA PRO A 500 26.89 43.96 -39.62
C PRO A 500 27.79 42.72 -39.50
N GLY A 501 27.18 41.55 -39.28
CA GLY A 501 27.86 40.25 -39.32
C GLY A 501 27.54 39.40 -38.08
N GLY A 502 27.38 38.08 -38.27
CA GLY A 502 27.03 37.07 -37.26
C GLY A 502 27.79 37.19 -35.95
N SER A 503 27.29 38.03 -35.03
CA SER A 503 27.95 38.39 -33.80
C SER A 503 27.09 37.98 -32.62
N LEU A 504 27.72 37.33 -31.65
CA LEU A 504 27.13 37.03 -30.37
C LEU A 504 27.28 38.24 -29.45
N LEU A 505 26.17 38.75 -28.97
CA LEU A 505 26.09 39.89 -28.07
C LEU A 505 25.93 39.38 -26.64
N PRO A 506 26.82 39.80 -25.71
CA PRO A 506 26.70 39.43 -24.31
C PRO A 506 25.46 40.06 -23.69
N ARG A 507 25.09 39.55 -22.52
CA ARG A 507 23.98 40.07 -21.71
C ARG A 507 24.16 41.56 -21.41
N ASN A 508 23.09 42.33 -21.41
CA ASN A 508 23.12 43.77 -21.11
C ASN A 508 23.20 44.01 -19.58
N GLY A 509 24.27 44.64 -19.06
CA GLY A 509 24.42 45.02 -17.64
C GLY A 509 25.87 45.14 -17.13
N THR A 510 26.10 45.84 -16.01
CA THR A 510 27.43 46.21 -15.46
C THR A 510 28.04 45.21 -14.44
N ASN A 511 27.51 44.00 -14.25
CA ASN A 511 28.14 42.89 -13.50
C ASN A 511 27.35 41.57 -13.69
N ASN A 512 27.90 40.35 -13.71
CA ASN A 512 29.05 39.77 -14.45
C ASN A 512 29.10 38.21 -14.41
N ALA A 513 28.10 37.50 -13.86
CA ALA A 513 28.00 36.03 -13.95
C ALA A 513 26.54 35.53 -13.88
N MET A 514 26.22 34.38 -14.49
CA MET A 514 24.97 33.63 -14.24
C MET A 514 25.33 32.43 -13.38
N ASP A 515 24.73 32.34 -12.21
CA ASP A 515 25.02 31.27 -11.26
C ASP A 515 23.78 30.42 -11.02
N PHE A 516 23.93 29.12 -11.19
CA PHE A 516 22.97 28.13 -10.74
C PHE A 516 23.49 27.53 -9.46
N VAL A 517 22.73 27.67 -8.39
CA VAL A 517 22.95 26.96 -7.13
C VAL A 517 21.91 25.86 -7.07
N ILE A 518 22.38 24.63 -6.87
CA ILE A 518 21.57 23.42 -6.89
C ILE A 518 21.79 22.73 -5.58
N THR A 519 20.72 22.51 -4.84
CA THR A 519 20.75 21.60 -3.72
C THR A 519 20.11 20.28 -4.17
N ASP A 520 20.86 19.19 -4.15
CA ASP A 520 20.41 17.84 -4.48
C ASP A 520 20.58 16.92 -3.29
N SER A 521 19.46 16.54 -2.67
CA SER A 521 19.44 15.83 -1.40
C SER A 521 19.47 14.31 -1.50
N ARG A 522 19.65 13.78 -2.72
CA ARG A 522 19.81 12.35 -2.98
C ARG A 522 21.26 11.96 -2.57
N ALA A 523 21.37 11.12 -1.55
CA ALA A 523 22.60 10.83 -0.78
C ALA A 523 23.89 10.63 -1.60
N GLU A 524 25.03 11.07 -1.05
CA GLU A 524 26.46 11.03 -1.49
C GLU A 524 26.82 11.28 -2.97
N MET A 525 25.92 11.06 -3.93
CA MET A 525 26.11 11.20 -5.36
C MET A 525 24.92 11.94 -5.98
N PRO A 526 25.07 13.22 -6.35
CA PRO A 526 24.02 13.97 -7.01
C PRO A 526 23.69 13.36 -8.39
N ASN A 527 22.42 13.34 -8.77
CA ASN A 527 21.97 12.81 -10.06
C ASN A 527 20.93 13.75 -10.71
N PHE A 528 21.35 14.91 -11.21
CA PHE A 528 20.46 15.92 -11.77
C PHE A 528 20.92 16.45 -13.13
N SER A 529 19.97 17.00 -13.91
CA SER A 529 20.29 17.88 -15.02
C SER A 529 19.50 19.18 -14.96
N VAL A 530 20.10 20.26 -15.46
CA VAL A 530 19.41 21.54 -15.65
C VAL A 530 19.12 21.71 -17.12
N GLN A 531 17.86 21.99 -17.44
CA GLN A 531 17.36 22.18 -18.80
C GLN A 531 16.94 23.62 -19.05
N ALA A 532 17.05 24.06 -20.29
CA ALA A 532 16.62 25.38 -20.75
C ALA A 532 15.72 25.31 -21.99
N SER A 533 14.73 26.20 -22.08
CA SER A 533 13.86 26.36 -23.27
C SER A 533 13.31 27.79 -23.37
N ILE A 534 13.02 28.27 -24.58
CA ILE A 534 12.30 29.53 -24.80
C ILE A 534 10.81 29.28 -24.69
N VAL A 535 10.13 30.02 -23.82
CA VAL A 535 8.67 29.90 -23.61
C VAL A 535 7.91 30.94 -24.42
N SER A 536 8.48 32.13 -24.59
CA SER A 536 7.93 33.19 -25.43
C SER A 536 9.04 34.12 -25.90
N ASP A 537 8.89 34.67 -27.10
CA ASP A 537 9.78 35.69 -27.61
C ASP A 537 9.09 36.52 -28.71
N ASN A 538 9.65 37.69 -29.01
CA ASN A 538 9.27 38.50 -30.16
C ASN A 538 10.46 38.75 -31.10
N LEU A 539 11.41 37.81 -31.14
CA LEU A 539 12.64 37.96 -31.89
C LEU A 539 12.33 37.88 -33.40
N PRO A 540 12.79 38.85 -34.22
CA PRO A 540 12.54 38.84 -35.66
C PRO A 540 13.39 37.77 -36.36
N THR A 541 12.98 37.37 -37.56
CA THR A 541 13.78 36.49 -38.42
C THR A 541 15.19 37.08 -38.65
N GLY A 542 16.22 36.32 -38.31
CA GLY A 542 17.62 36.78 -38.32
C GLY A 542 18.16 37.18 -36.94
N MET A 543 17.42 36.89 -35.87
CA MET A 543 17.87 36.98 -34.49
C MET A 543 17.54 35.68 -33.75
N ALA A 544 18.48 35.18 -32.94
CA ALA A 544 18.29 33.97 -32.15
C ALA A 544 19.00 34.08 -30.80
N LEU A 545 18.49 33.38 -29.79
CA LEU A 545 19.20 33.20 -28.54
C LEU A 545 20.00 31.90 -28.57
N HIS A 546 21.20 31.95 -28.03
CA HIS A 546 22.12 30.84 -27.97
C HIS A 546 22.59 30.60 -26.53
N TRP A 547 22.74 29.33 -26.16
CA TRP A 547 23.44 28.92 -24.97
C TRP A 547 24.89 28.60 -25.30
N LEU A 548 25.81 29.32 -24.65
CA LEU A 548 27.24 29.18 -24.85
C LEU A 548 27.89 28.65 -23.58
N ASP A 549 28.54 27.50 -23.70
CA ASP A 549 29.46 26.94 -22.73
C ASP A 549 30.80 26.69 -23.44
N SER A 550 31.88 26.51 -22.68
CA SER A 550 33.28 26.24 -23.04
C SER A 550 33.55 25.16 -24.13
N GLY A 551 32.52 24.53 -24.68
CA GLY A 551 32.60 23.66 -25.86
C GLY A 551 31.30 23.47 -26.65
N ASN A 552 30.20 24.19 -26.33
CA ASN A 552 28.89 24.01 -26.95
C ASN A 552 28.22 25.35 -27.28
N ASN A 553 27.67 25.47 -28.50
CA ASN A 553 26.84 26.58 -28.93
C ASN A 553 25.49 26.04 -29.43
N ASN A 554 24.48 26.05 -28.55
CA ASN A 554 23.16 25.52 -28.86
C ASN A 554 22.15 26.66 -29.01
N THR A 555 21.47 26.74 -30.15
CA THR A 555 20.33 27.64 -30.31
C THR A 555 19.24 27.26 -29.33
N LEU A 556 18.81 28.22 -28.52
CA LEU A 556 17.66 28.04 -27.63
C LEU A 556 16.38 27.98 -28.45
N SER A 557 15.51 27.04 -28.12
CA SER A 557 14.23 26.84 -28.80
C SER A 557 13.14 26.49 -27.79
N ALA A 558 11.90 26.28 -28.27
CA ALA A 558 10.81 25.80 -27.43
C ALA A 558 11.04 24.38 -26.88
N THR A 559 11.92 23.58 -27.51
CA THR A 559 12.27 22.24 -27.03
C THR A 559 13.34 22.33 -25.94
N PRO A 560 13.11 21.82 -24.72
CA PRO A 560 14.11 21.81 -23.66
C PRO A 560 15.34 20.98 -24.02
N PHE A 561 16.52 21.45 -23.63
CA PHE A 561 17.76 20.67 -23.69
C PHE A 561 18.62 20.90 -22.44
N ASN A 562 19.50 19.94 -22.15
CA ASN A 562 20.39 19.99 -20.99
C ASN A 562 21.48 21.05 -21.20
N ILE A 563 21.54 22.04 -20.32
CA ILE A 563 22.62 23.03 -20.30
C ILE A 563 23.84 22.54 -19.54
N PHE A 564 23.64 21.75 -18.48
CA PHE A 564 24.66 21.00 -17.74
C PHE A 564 24.01 19.89 -16.90
N THR A 565 24.83 18.92 -16.45
CA THR A 565 24.42 17.75 -15.66
C THR A 565 25.25 17.63 -14.39
N GLN A 566 24.96 16.62 -13.54
CA GLN A 566 25.79 16.32 -12.37
C GLN A 566 27.28 16.07 -12.71
N ASP A 567 27.58 15.63 -13.92
CA ASP A 567 28.95 15.30 -14.37
C ASP A 567 29.72 16.54 -14.84
N SER A 568 29.06 17.69 -14.90
CA SER A 568 29.70 18.96 -15.23
C SER A 568 30.63 19.40 -14.08
N PRO A 569 31.67 20.21 -14.35
CA PRO A 569 32.49 20.75 -13.28
C PRO A 569 31.65 21.75 -12.47
N LEU A 570 31.33 21.35 -11.24
CA LEU A 570 30.51 22.06 -10.26
C LEU A 570 31.34 22.41 -9.04
N GLU A 571 31.12 23.59 -8.48
CA GLU A 571 31.69 24.01 -7.20
C GLU A 571 30.82 23.49 -6.05
N LEU A 572 31.37 22.73 -5.11
CA LEU A 572 30.65 22.33 -3.91
C LEU A 572 30.67 23.48 -2.89
N LEU A 573 29.50 24.08 -2.61
CA LEU A 573 29.37 25.18 -1.64
C LEU A 573 29.14 24.67 -0.22
N ALA A 574 28.39 23.58 -0.08
CA ALA A 574 28.05 22.91 1.17
C ALA A 574 27.69 21.44 0.85
N PRO A 575 27.56 20.54 1.84
CA PRO A 575 27.05 19.20 1.60
C PRO A 575 25.78 19.28 0.74
N PHE A 576 25.74 18.52 -0.36
CA PHE A 576 24.60 18.44 -1.27
C PHE A 576 24.26 19.74 -2.02
N THR A 577 25.06 20.80 -1.90
CA THR A 577 24.82 22.09 -2.54
C THR A 577 25.96 22.42 -3.50
N TYR A 578 25.62 22.52 -4.77
CA TYR A 578 26.52 22.70 -5.90
C TYR A 578 26.27 24.03 -6.56
N ARG A 579 27.31 24.64 -7.13
CA ARG A 579 27.23 25.88 -7.90
C ARG A 579 27.84 25.67 -9.29
N LYS A 580 27.14 26.16 -10.31
CA LYS A 580 27.65 26.33 -11.67
C LYS A 580 27.60 27.81 -12.03
N SER A 581 28.76 28.38 -12.34
CA SER A 581 28.92 29.79 -12.67
C SER A 581 29.27 29.95 -14.15
N TYR A 582 28.59 30.85 -14.83
CA TYR A 582 28.84 31.25 -16.22
C TYR A 582 29.27 32.71 -16.26
N GLN A 583 30.40 33.00 -16.89
CA GLN A 583 30.93 34.36 -17.01
C GLN A 583 30.06 35.26 -17.91
N ALA A 584 30.40 36.54 -18.03
CA ALA A 584 29.65 37.50 -18.86
C ALA A 584 29.61 37.12 -20.35
N ASP A 585 30.65 36.45 -20.84
CA ASP A 585 30.82 35.92 -22.19
C ASP A 585 30.38 34.45 -22.33
N GLN A 586 29.68 33.90 -21.33
CA GLN A 586 29.10 32.55 -21.33
C GLN A 586 27.63 32.58 -20.86
N GLY A 587 26.89 31.50 -21.10
CA GLY A 587 25.47 31.37 -20.83
C GLY A 587 24.59 31.85 -22.00
N VAL A 588 23.48 32.52 -21.71
CA VAL A 588 22.56 33.01 -22.75
C VAL A 588 23.12 34.25 -23.45
N GLN A 589 23.26 34.18 -24.77
CA GLN A 589 23.64 35.30 -25.63
C GLN A 589 22.69 35.47 -26.80
N LEU A 590 22.65 36.69 -27.33
CA LEU A 590 21.84 37.04 -28.49
C LEU A 590 22.72 37.03 -29.74
N GLN A 591 22.37 36.24 -30.75
CA GLN A 591 23.03 36.24 -32.05
C GLN A 591 22.25 37.11 -33.04
N LEU A 592 22.97 37.99 -33.73
CA LEU A 592 22.45 38.75 -34.86
C LEU A 592 22.93 38.11 -36.17
N ASP A 593 22.06 37.36 -36.84
CA ASP A 593 22.38 36.62 -38.06
C ASP A 593 22.14 37.41 -39.35
N SER A 594 21.42 38.53 -39.27
CA SER A 594 21.06 39.33 -40.44
C SER A 594 21.27 40.84 -40.21
N PRO A 595 21.84 41.56 -41.20
CA PRO A 595 21.92 43.02 -41.17
C PRO A 595 20.55 43.71 -41.34
N ALA A 596 19.48 42.96 -41.63
CA ALA A 596 18.13 43.49 -41.86
C ALA A 596 17.28 43.66 -40.58
N VAL A 597 17.82 43.32 -39.40
CA VAL A 597 17.12 43.50 -38.13
C VAL A 597 16.94 44.99 -37.84
N GLN A 598 15.69 45.44 -37.72
CA GLN A 598 15.37 46.85 -37.43
C GLN A 598 15.64 47.21 -35.98
N LYS A 599 15.86 48.50 -35.71
CA LYS A 599 15.97 49.01 -34.34
C LYS A 599 14.64 48.83 -33.61
N GLY A 600 14.67 48.18 -32.45
CA GLY A 600 13.49 47.90 -31.65
C GLY A 600 13.84 47.48 -30.23
N THR A 601 12.81 47.21 -29.43
CA THR A 601 12.95 46.49 -28.16
C THR A 601 12.48 45.06 -28.38
N TYR A 602 13.37 44.11 -28.13
CA TYR A 602 13.07 42.70 -28.26
C TYR A 602 13.13 42.02 -26.90
N ASN A 603 12.23 41.08 -26.69
CA ASN A 603 12.12 40.29 -25.48
C ASN A 603 12.05 38.80 -25.77
N ALA A 604 12.55 38.02 -24.82
CA ALA A 604 12.42 36.58 -24.80
C ALA A 604 12.43 36.09 -23.35
N THR A 605 11.59 35.13 -23.04
CA THR A 605 11.50 34.48 -21.73
C THR A 605 12.01 33.05 -21.85
N ILE A 606 13.05 32.73 -21.09
CA ILE A 606 13.65 31.38 -21.02
C ILE A 606 13.23 30.73 -19.72
N GLN A 607 12.72 29.50 -19.77
CA GLN A 607 12.45 28.68 -18.60
C GLN A 607 13.58 27.69 -18.32
N TRP A 608 13.90 27.53 -17.04
CA TRP A 608 14.92 26.65 -16.49
C TRP A 608 14.26 25.58 -15.62
N ASN A 609 14.59 24.31 -15.85
CA ASN A 609 14.05 23.20 -15.06
C ASN A 609 15.19 22.37 -14.47
N LEU A 610 15.08 22.05 -13.17
CA LEU A 610 15.87 20.98 -12.56
C LEU A 610 15.10 19.67 -12.74
N VAL A 611 15.74 18.69 -13.34
CA VAL A 611 15.18 17.36 -13.53
C VAL A 611 16.15 16.33 -12.96
N ASP A 612 15.63 15.13 -12.65
CA ASP A 612 16.51 14.01 -12.33
C ASP A 612 17.47 13.77 -13.51
N GLY A 613 18.69 13.34 -13.21
CA GLY A 613 19.74 13.09 -14.21
C GLY A 613 19.25 12.08 -15.25
N PRO A 614 19.89 12.07 -16.42
CA PRO A 614 19.24 11.81 -17.69
C PRO A 614 18.38 10.53 -17.73
N ASN A 615 17.24 10.63 -18.44
CA ASN A 615 16.64 9.50 -19.13
C ASN A 615 17.65 8.86 -20.09
#